data_AF-A0A085LMF5-F1
#
_entry.id   AF-A0A085LMF5-F1
#
_cell.length_a   1.000
_cell.length_b   1.000
_cell.length_c   1.000
_cell.angle_alpha   90.00
_cell.angle_beta   90.00
_cell.angle_gamma   90.00
#
_symmetry.space_group_name_H-M   'P 1'
#
loop_
_entity.id
_entity.type
_entity.pdbx_description
1 polymer ?
#
loop_
_entity_poly.entity_id
_entity_poly.type
_entity_poly.pdbx_seq_one_letter_code
_entity_poly.pdbx_strand_id
1 'polypeptide(L)'
;MQLYGPSLRLMLQCTSPIVPGRVTTDERVALDILQSTTRSDGERYEIGLQWKSAGVELPCNRASAMKRFFANERRLVKDIYVARKYAETMQHYIRDGHKRIAQDDLGTKGRTW
;
A
#
# COMPACT_ATOMS: atom_id res chain seq x y z
N MET A 1 -6.20 32.41 -12.04
CA MET A 1 -4.84 31.91 -11.74
C MET A 1 -4.90 30.38 -11.80
N GLN A 2 -4.60 29.81 -12.97
CA GLN A 2 -4.66 28.37 -13.21
C GLN A 2 -3.38 27.73 -12.67
N LEU A 3 -3.49 26.92 -11.61
CA LEU A 3 -2.36 26.15 -11.12
C LEU A 3 -2.22 24.89 -11.99
N TYR A 4 -1.14 24.88 -12.77
CA TYR A 4 -0.64 23.77 -13.55
C TYR A 4 -0.24 22.62 -12.62
N GLY A 5 -1.06 21.58 -12.60
CA GLY A 5 -0.69 20.21 -12.25
C GLY A 5 -1.41 19.29 -13.23
N PRO A 6 -0.80 18.22 -13.77
CA PRO A 6 -1.52 17.33 -14.67
C PRO A 6 -2.73 16.78 -13.92
N SER A 7 -3.93 16.96 -14.49
CA SER A 7 -5.12 16.28 -13.99
C SER A 7 -4.80 14.78 -13.90
N LEU A 8 -5.16 14.10 -12.81
CA LEU A 8 -5.07 12.64 -12.73
C LEU A 8 -5.75 11.93 -13.90
N ARG A 9 -6.73 12.60 -14.54
CA ARG A 9 -7.34 12.15 -15.79
C ARG A 9 -6.33 11.90 -16.90
N LEU A 10 -5.19 12.60 -16.88
CA LEU A 10 -4.05 12.45 -17.78
C LEU A 10 -2.98 11.48 -17.25
N MET A 11 -2.75 11.39 -15.93
CA MET A 11 -1.76 10.45 -15.38
C MET A 11 -2.21 8.99 -15.34
N LEU A 12 -3.51 8.72 -15.50
CA LEU A 12 -4.06 7.35 -15.65
C LEU A 12 -3.87 6.78 -17.07
N GLN A 13 -3.21 7.51 -17.97
CA GLN A 13 -2.78 6.99 -19.27
C GLN A 13 -1.45 6.22 -19.12
N CYS A 14 -1.44 5.16 -18.31
CA CYS A 14 -0.54 4.06 -18.62
C CYS A 14 -1.04 3.46 -19.94
N THR A 15 -0.61 4.01 -21.07
CA THR A 15 -0.98 3.52 -22.41
C THR A 15 -0.23 2.22 -22.68
N SER A 16 -0.56 1.17 -21.93
CA SER A 16 -0.56 -0.16 -22.52
C SER A 16 -1.61 -0.12 -23.62
N PRO A 17 -1.36 -0.61 -24.85
CA PRO A 17 -2.38 -0.62 -25.88
C PRO A 17 -3.60 -1.30 -25.29
N ILE A 18 -4.72 -0.58 -25.25
CA ILE A 18 -6.02 -1.15 -24.93
C ILE A 18 -6.24 -2.16 -26.04
N VAL A 19 -5.87 -3.42 -25.80
CA VAL A 19 -6.45 -4.52 -26.54
C VAL A 19 -7.95 -4.34 -26.32
N PRO A 20 -8.77 -4.17 -27.37
CA PRO A 20 -10.23 -4.09 -27.23
C PRO A 20 -10.75 -5.48 -26.82
N GLY A 21 -10.37 -5.90 -25.62
CA GLY A 21 -10.88 -7.03 -24.89
C GLY A 21 -11.96 -6.51 -23.96
N ARG A 22 -13.01 -7.33 -23.80
CA ARG A 22 -14.12 -7.08 -22.89
C ARG A 22 -13.59 -6.78 -21.48
N VAL A 23 -13.75 -5.54 -21.01
CA VAL A 23 -13.47 -5.17 -19.60
C VAL A 23 -14.28 -6.10 -18.71
N THR A 24 -13.56 -6.89 -17.92
CA THR A 24 -14.10 -7.87 -16.98
C THR A 24 -14.88 -7.17 -15.87
N THR A 25 -15.76 -7.91 -15.18
CA THR A 25 -16.52 -7.36 -14.05
C THR A 25 -15.58 -6.86 -12.95
N ASP A 26 -14.51 -7.60 -12.65
CA ASP A 26 -13.51 -7.24 -11.65
C ASP A 26 -12.80 -5.92 -12.01
N GLU A 27 -12.44 -5.72 -13.28
CA GLU A 27 -11.84 -4.46 -13.75
C GLU A 27 -12.80 -3.28 -13.62
N ARG A 28 -14.10 -3.48 -13.89
CA ARG A 28 -15.11 -2.42 -13.69
C ARG A 28 -15.23 -2.02 -12.23
N VAL A 29 -15.25 -2.99 -11.32
CA VAL A 29 -15.30 -2.75 -9.87
C VAL A 29 -14.03 -2.03 -9.41
N ALA A 30 -12.85 -2.46 -9.86
CA ALA A 30 -11.59 -1.82 -9.53
C ALA A 30 -11.54 -0.36 -10.02
N LEU A 31 -12.02 -0.09 -11.24
CA LEU A 31 -12.09 1.26 -11.80
C LEU A 31 -13.09 2.13 -11.03
N ASP A 32 -14.24 1.59 -10.65
CA ASP A 32 -15.24 2.32 -9.86
C ASP A 32 -14.71 2.69 -8.47
N ILE A 33 -14.05 1.74 -7.78
CA ILE A 33 -13.37 2.01 -6.51
C ILE A 33 -12.30 3.09 -6.71
N LEU A 34 -11.45 2.95 -7.71
CA LEU A 34 -10.39 3.92 -7.98
C LEU A 34 -10.97 5.32 -8.21
N GLN A 35 -11.96 5.47 -9.08
CA GLN A 35 -12.57 6.76 -9.40
C GLN A 35 -13.28 7.38 -8.20
N SER A 36 -14.01 6.58 -7.42
CA SER A 36 -14.81 7.06 -6.28
C SER A 36 -13.97 7.39 -5.05
N THR A 37 -12.83 6.73 -4.86
CA THR A 37 -12.00 6.88 -3.65
C THR A 37 -10.77 7.76 -3.84
N THR A 38 -10.40 8.09 -5.09
CA THR A 38 -9.21 8.91 -5.35
C THR A 38 -9.41 10.33 -4.83
N ARG A 39 -8.51 10.76 -3.95
CA ARG A 39 -8.40 12.13 -3.41
C ARG A 39 -6.98 12.63 -3.60
N SER A 40 -6.82 13.95 -3.70
CA SER A 40 -5.52 14.60 -3.78
C SER A 40 -5.47 15.73 -2.77
N ASP A 41 -4.44 15.74 -1.93
CA ASP A 41 -4.16 16.83 -1.00
C ASP A 41 -3.23 17.90 -1.61
N GLY A 42 -2.88 17.75 -2.89
CA GLY A 42 -1.95 18.62 -3.62
C GLY A 42 -0.49 18.14 -3.58
N GLU A 43 -0.13 17.24 -2.67
CA GLU A 43 1.21 16.62 -2.59
C GLU A 43 1.18 15.13 -2.95
N ARG A 44 0.10 14.45 -2.56
CA ARG A 44 -0.09 13.00 -2.67
C ARG A 44 -1.49 12.67 -3.14
N TYR A 45 -1.61 11.50 -3.75
CA TYR A 45 -2.89 10.90 -4.06
C TYR A 45 -3.20 9.80 -3.05
N GLU A 46 -4.38 9.89 -2.47
CA GLU A 46 -4.97 8.83 -1.66
C GLU A 46 -5.96 8.08 -2.53
N ILE A 47 -5.82 6.75 -2.59
CA ILE A 47 -6.76 5.88 -3.30
C ILE A 47 -7.23 4.79 -2.36
N GLY A 48 -8.47 4.35 -2.53
CA GLY A 48 -8.99 3.16 -1.89
C GLY A 48 -8.36 1.90 -2.47
N LEU A 49 -8.29 0.85 -1.64
CA LEU A 49 -7.81 -0.45 -2.08
C LEU A 49 -8.77 -1.03 -3.14
N GLN A 50 -8.24 -1.35 -4.33
CA GLN A 50 -8.97 -1.93 -5.45
C GLN A 50 -9.28 -3.41 -5.23
N TRP A 51 -9.92 -3.73 -4.11
CA TRP A 51 -10.36 -5.08 -3.82
C TRP A 51 -11.49 -5.51 -4.75
N LYS A 52 -11.70 -6.83 -4.86
CA LYS A 52 -12.75 -7.41 -5.70
C LYS A 52 -14.17 -6.95 -5.32
N SER A 53 -14.34 -6.44 -4.10
CA SER A 53 -15.60 -5.85 -3.64
C SER A 53 -15.32 -4.72 -2.66
N ALA A 54 -16.17 -3.70 -2.65
CA ALA A 54 -16.05 -2.55 -1.74
C ALA A 54 -16.28 -2.91 -0.25
N GLY A 55 -16.95 -4.03 0.04
CA GLY A 55 -17.36 -4.44 1.39
C GLY A 55 -16.52 -5.56 2.01
N VAL A 56 -15.22 -5.68 1.68
CA VAL A 56 -14.39 -6.70 2.34
C VAL A 56 -14.11 -6.27 3.78
N GLU A 57 -14.62 -7.03 4.72
CA GLU A 57 -14.20 -6.95 6.11
C GLU A 57 -12.95 -7.81 6.30
N LEU A 58 -11.84 -7.20 6.70
CA LEU A 58 -10.65 -7.96 7.04
C LEU A 58 -10.84 -8.59 8.42
N PRO A 59 -10.65 -9.93 8.55
CA PRO A 59 -10.66 -10.55 9.86
C PRO A 59 -9.49 -10.02 10.69
N CYS A 60 -9.64 -10.00 12.02
CA CYS A 60 -8.56 -9.60 12.91
C CYS A 60 -7.34 -10.51 12.73
N ASN A 61 -6.30 -10.01 12.06
CA ASN A 61 -5.13 -10.82 11.72
C ASN A 61 -4.05 -10.86 12.82
N ARG A 62 -4.29 -10.21 13.97
CA ARG A 62 -3.28 -9.91 15.00
C ARG A 62 -2.48 -11.14 15.40
N ALA A 63 -3.15 -12.27 15.61
CA ALA A 63 -2.51 -13.53 15.97
C ALA A 63 -1.53 -14.01 14.88
N SER A 64 -1.94 -13.91 13.61
CA SER A 64 -1.11 -14.29 12.45
C SER A 64 0.04 -13.31 12.22
N ALA A 65 -0.18 -12.00 12.42
CA ALA A 65 0.88 -11.00 12.40
C ALA A 65 1.93 -11.27 13.48
N MET A 66 1.48 -11.56 14.70
CA MET A 66 2.36 -11.88 15.83
C MET A 66 3.17 -13.15 15.60
N LYS A 67 2.56 -14.22 15.07
CA LYS A 67 3.28 -15.45 14.69
C LYS A 67 4.37 -15.18 13.65
N ARG A 68 4.06 -14.39 12.62
CA ARG A 68 5.03 -13.98 11.59
C ARG A 68 6.15 -13.13 12.18
N PHE A 69 5.86 -12.27 13.14
CA PHE A 69 6.86 -11.45 13.84
C PHE A 69 7.89 -12.34 14.55
N PHE A 70 7.46 -13.23 15.44
CA PHE A 70 8.38 -14.13 16.16
C PHE A 70 9.10 -15.15 15.25
N ALA A 71 8.47 -15.57 14.15
CA ALA A 71 9.13 -16.41 13.16
C ALA A 71 10.27 -15.66 12.45
N ASN A 72 10.05 -14.39 12.09
CA ASN A 72 11.09 -13.55 11.52
C ASN A 72 12.22 -13.30 12.51
N GLU A 73 11.90 -12.94 13.76
CA GLU A 73 12.92 -12.72 14.80
C GLU A 73 13.83 -13.94 14.98
N ARG A 74 13.26 -15.14 15.13
CA ARG A 74 14.04 -16.38 15.22
C ARG A 74 14.93 -16.62 14.01
N ARG A 75 14.47 -16.27 12.80
CA ARG A 75 15.26 -16.38 11.57
C ARG A 75 16.43 -15.40 11.56
N LEU A 76 16.22 -14.16 12.00
CA LEU A 76 17.27 -13.14 12.06
C LEU A 76 18.33 -13.50 13.12
N VAL A 77 17.92 -14.04 14.26
CA VAL A 77 18.86 -14.50 15.30
C VAL A 77 19.71 -15.67 14.82
N LYS A 78 19.12 -16.58 14.03
CA LYS A 78 19.81 -17.78 13.55
C LYS A 78 20.89 -17.48 12.50
N ASP A 79 20.74 -16.42 11.71
CA ASP A 79 21.59 -16.12 10.56
C ASP A 79 22.01 -14.65 10.54
N ILE A 80 23.28 -14.40 10.90
CA ILE A 80 23.88 -13.07 10.97
C ILE A 80 23.89 -12.37 9.60
N TYR A 81 24.09 -13.11 8.51
CA TYR A 81 24.09 -12.53 7.16
C TYR A 81 22.70 -12.00 6.80
N VAL A 82 21.66 -12.78 7.09
CA VAL A 82 20.27 -12.37 6.87
C VAL A 82 19.91 -11.18 7.76
N ALA A 83 20.34 -11.17 9.02
CA ALA A 83 20.14 -10.04 9.93
C ALA A 83 20.77 -8.74 9.40
N ARG A 84 22.03 -8.80 8.95
CA ARG A 84 22.72 -7.65 8.39
C ARG A 84 22.00 -7.12 7.15
N LYS A 85 21.65 -8.00 6.22
CA LYS A 85 20.97 -7.60 4.98
C LYS A 85 19.60 -6.99 5.26
N TYR A 86 18.85 -7.56 6.20
CA TYR A 86 17.56 -7.02 6.63
C TYR A 86 17.71 -5.59 7.19
N ALA A 87 18.70 -5.35 8.04
CA ALA A 87 18.98 -4.03 8.60
C ALA A 87 19.35 -3.00 7.52
N GLU A 88 20.26 -3.36 6.60
CA GLU A 88 20.64 -2.51 5.46
C GLU A 88 19.42 -2.10 4.61
N THR A 89 18.57 -3.07 4.26
CA THR A 89 17.36 -2.81 3.47
C THR A 89 16.36 -1.93 4.23
N MET A 90 16.20 -2.13 5.54
CA MET A 90 15.32 -1.29 6.34
C MET A 90 15.81 0.17 6.38
N GLN A 91 17.12 0.38 6.54
CA GLN A 91 17.71 1.71 6.51
C GLN A 91 17.54 2.38 5.14
N HIS A 92 17.65 1.63 4.05
CA HIS A 92 17.40 2.16 2.71
C HIS A 92 15.95 2.64 2.57
N TYR A 93 14.96 1.85 3.00
CA TYR A 93 13.56 2.28 2.97
C TYR A 93 13.28 3.55 3.80
N ILE A 94 13.97 3.72 4.93
CA ILE A 94 13.83 4.94 5.75
C ILE A 94 14.46 6.13 5.03
N ARG A 95 15.65 5.96 4.47
CA ARG A 95 16.38 7.00 3.72
C ARG A 95 15.58 7.50 2.52
N ASP A 96 14.94 6.59 1.80
CA ASP A 96 14.13 6.90 0.61
C ASP A 96 12.75 7.47 0.96
N GLY A 97 12.40 7.56 2.25
CA GLY A 97 11.11 8.05 2.72
C GLY A 97 9.95 7.08 2.46
N HIS A 98 10.23 5.83 2.08
CA HIS A 98 9.23 4.78 1.90
C HIS A 98 8.68 4.24 3.22
N LYS A 99 9.49 4.31 4.29
CA LYS A 99 9.10 3.92 5.65
C LYS A 99 9.48 5.01 6.64
N ARG A 100 8.69 5.14 7.70
CA ARG A 100 8.96 6.02 8.84
C ARG A 100 9.06 5.19 10.10
N ILE A 101 9.95 5.58 11.01
CA ILE A 101 9.98 5.02 12.36
C ILE A 101 8.65 5.37 13.04
N ALA A 102 7.97 4.36 13.58
CA ALA A 102 6.74 4.60 14.33
C ALA A 102 7.07 5.43 15.57
N GLN A 103 6.35 6.54 15.77
CA GLN A 103 6.31 7.24 17.04
C GLN A 103 5.33 6.49 17.96
N ASP A 104 5.60 6.45 19.26
CA ASP A 104 4.82 5.70 20.27
C ASP A 104 3.34 6.13 20.35
N ASP A 105 2.96 7.23 19.70
CA ASP A 105 1.70 7.93 19.93
C ASP A 105 0.58 7.58 18.93
N LEU A 106 0.79 6.69 17.95
CA LEU A 106 -0.11 6.56 16.79
C LEU A 106 -0.68 5.17 16.53
N GLY A 107 -0.86 4.36 17.57
CA GLY A 107 -1.79 3.24 17.50
C GLY A 107 -3.23 3.72 17.65
N THR A 108 -3.91 4.14 16.58
CA THR A 108 -5.37 4.33 16.65
C THR A 108 -5.99 2.99 17.06
N LYS A 109 -6.53 2.90 18.29
CA LYS A 109 -7.19 1.69 18.79
C LYS A 109 -8.18 1.19 17.73
N GLY A 110 -7.99 -0.04 17.26
CA GLY A 110 -8.88 -0.68 16.28
C GLY A 110 -8.31 -0.87 14.87
N ARG A 111 -7.24 -0.17 14.46
CA ARG A 111 -6.56 -0.46 13.18
C ARG A 111 -5.53 -1.56 13.35
N THR A 112 -6.02 -2.80 13.41
CA THR A 112 -5.19 -4.00 13.35
C THR A 112 -5.37 -4.58 11.96
N TRP A 113 -4.47 -4.24 11.04
CA TRP A 113 -4.50 -4.72 9.66
C TRP A 113 -3.94 -6.12 9.54
#